data_AF-A0A2R6A8W2-F1
#
_entry.id   AF-A0A2R6A8W2-F1
#
_cell.length_a   1.000
_cell.length_b   1.000
_cell.length_c   1.000
_cell.angle_alpha   90.00
_cell.angle_beta   90.00
_cell.angle_gamma   90.00
#
_symmetry.space_group_name_H-M   'P 1'
#
loop_
_entity.id
_entity.type
_entity.pdbx_description
1 polymer ?
#
loop_
_entity_poly.entity_id
_entity_poly.type
_entity_poly.pdbx_seq_one_letter_code
_entity_poly.pdbx_strand_id
1 'polypeptide(L)'
;MDTLTQNFTNVGIPTFLVEVTSDAQLPSSITDSDIQNLLESMISQGKLKDVRGSGIYSLFFPSGVSISLQGMGSCSYFLGYHNNKGNLYYIVIPYPCDVNVICSPSDKTAFYSYVFSHELVECITDPVPGTGWVVDEGLVEEEIADVCEGNCFYSSLDVQKRYPLNPFYTESGCLPKPRRNEPSEHHLNKLLSMCD
;
A
#
# COMPACT_ATOMS: atom_id res chain seq x y z
N MET A 1 6.32 -23.74 -25.90
CA MET A 1 7.49 -23.02 -25.38
C MET A 1 7.03 -21.62 -25.09
N ASP A 2 7.08 -21.23 -23.82
CA ASP A 2 6.51 -20.02 -23.24
C ASP A 2 7.06 -18.73 -23.84
N THR A 3 6.14 -17.79 -24.09
CA THR A 3 6.39 -16.38 -24.42
C THR A 3 6.30 -15.47 -23.19
N LEU A 4 6.40 -16.01 -21.97
CA LEU A 4 6.28 -15.26 -20.70
C LEU A 4 7.58 -14.62 -20.19
N THR A 5 8.62 -14.51 -21.03
CA THR A 5 9.93 -13.94 -20.65
C THR A 5 10.21 -12.55 -21.20
N GLN A 6 9.19 -11.81 -21.69
CA GLN A 6 9.40 -10.40 -22.05
C GLN A 6 9.30 -9.48 -20.83
N ASN A 7 10.48 -9.10 -20.32
CA ASN A 7 10.80 -7.79 -19.74
C ASN A 7 10.00 -7.29 -18.52
N PHE A 8 10.00 -8.04 -17.42
CA PHE A 8 9.78 -7.46 -16.08
C PHE A 8 11.07 -6.87 -15.47
N THR A 9 12.01 -6.38 -16.29
CA THR A 9 13.31 -5.87 -15.82
C THR A 9 13.23 -4.50 -15.14
N ASN A 10 12.07 -3.84 -15.16
CA ASN A 10 11.90 -2.49 -14.59
C ASN A 10 11.06 -2.45 -13.30
N VAL A 11 10.63 -3.59 -12.75
CA VAL A 11 10.12 -3.59 -11.37
C VAL A 11 11.35 -3.48 -10.47
N GLY A 12 11.64 -2.26 -10.00
CA GLY A 12 12.76 -2.00 -9.11
C GLY A 12 12.79 -3.02 -7.98
N ILE A 13 13.92 -3.70 -7.79
CA ILE A 13 14.07 -4.63 -6.67
C ILE A 13 13.95 -3.80 -5.39
N PRO A 14 12.95 -4.04 -4.52
CA PRO A 14 12.83 -3.30 -3.27
C PRO A 14 14.09 -3.56 -2.46
N THR A 15 14.91 -2.53 -2.32
CA THR A 15 16.10 -2.61 -1.47
C THR A 15 15.66 -2.21 -0.08
N PHE A 16 15.77 -3.13 0.88
CA PHE A 16 15.65 -2.79 2.28
C PHE A 16 16.78 -1.80 2.62
N LEU A 17 16.44 -0.53 2.79
CA LEU A 17 17.44 0.53 2.93
C LEU A 17 18.05 0.52 4.32
N VAL A 18 17.23 0.48 5.36
CA VAL A 18 17.66 0.45 6.77
C VAL A 18 16.44 0.15 7.67
N GLU A 19 16.64 -0.67 8.70
CA GLU A 19 15.73 -0.67 9.86
C GLU A 19 16.14 0.51 10.72
N VAL A 20 15.31 1.54 10.82
CA VAL A 20 15.53 2.55 11.85
C VAL A 20 14.75 2.15 13.08
N THR A 21 15.39 1.39 13.95
CA THR A 21 14.97 1.33 15.35
C THR A 21 15.29 2.70 15.95
N SER A 22 14.29 3.55 16.17
CA SER A 22 14.53 4.74 16.97
C SER A 22 14.87 4.28 18.40
N ASP A 23 16.02 4.67 18.93
CA ASP A 23 16.28 4.57 20.38
C ASP A 23 15.27 5.41 21.20
N ALA A 24 14.51 6.28 20.52
CA ALA A 24 13.38 6.99 21.09
C ALA A 24 12.18 6.05 21.23
N GLN A 25 11.63 6.00 22.45
CA GLN A 25 10.34 5.39 22.71
C GLN A 25 9.29 6.08 21.84
N LEU A 26 8.70 5.33 20.90
CA LEU A 26 7.61 5.86 20.08
C LEU A 26 6.45 6.29 20.99
N PRO A 27 5.78 7.41 20.67
CA PRO A 27 4.60 7.81 21.42
C PRO A 27 3.50 6.77 21.25
N SER A 28 2.63 6.63 22.25
CA SER A 28 1.48 5.73 22.18
C SER A 28 0.44 6.17 21.13
N SER A 29 0.54 7.41 20.65
CA SER A 29 -0.25 7.94 19.54
C SER A 29 0.63 8.80 18.63
N ILE A 30 0.46 8.65 17.33
CA ILE A 30 1.18 9.41 16.30
C ILE A 30 0.21 9.84 15.20
N THR A 31 0.33 11.08 14.73
CA THR A 31 -0.46 11.58 13.59
C THR A 31 0.30 11.39 12.28
N ASP A 32 -0.42 11.39 11.16
CA ASP A 32 0.20 11.41 9.83
C ASP A 32 1.17 12.60 9.64
N SER A 33 0.85 13.79 10.20
CA SER A 33 1.77 14.93 10.18
C SER A 33 3.05 14.67 10.98
N ASP A 34 2.99 13.92 12.08
CA ASP A 34 4.19 13.52 12.83
C ASP A 34 5.05 12.55 12.02
N ILE A 35 4.43 11.60 11.31
CA ILE A 35 5.11 10.65 10.42
C ILE A 35 5.83 11.38 9.29
N GLN A 36 5.16 12.34 8.65
CA GLN A 36 5.77 13.18 7.63
C GLN A 36 6.99 13.96 8.17
N ASN A 37 6.86 14.56 9.35
CA ASN A 37 7.96 15.30 9.98
C ASN A 37 9.12 14.37 10.39
N LEU A 38 8.82 13.15 10.83
CA LEU A 38 9.81 12.12 11.13
C LEU A 38 10.61 11.73 9.88
N LEU A 39 9.93 11.42 8.76
CA LEU A 39 10.58 11.10 7.49
C LEU A 39 11.49 12.23 7.01
N GLU A 40 10.98 13.47 6.98
CA GLU A 40 11.75 14.66 6.62
C GLU A 40 13.00 14.86 7.51
N SER A 41 12.85 14.67 8.82
CA SER A 41 13.94 14.74 9.79
C SER A 41 14.99 13.65 9.56
N MET A 42 14.57 12.41 9.28
CA MET A 42 15.47 11.30 9.05
C MET A 42 16.21 11.42 7.72
N ILE A 43 15.56 11.93 6.67
CA ILE A 43 16.19 12.24 5.38
C ILE A 43 17.21 13.36 5.55
N SER A 44 16.84 14.48 6.19
CA SER A 44 17.76 15.62 6.39
C SER A 44 18.97 15.30 7.27
N GLN A 45 18.83 14.36 8.21
CA GLN A 45 19.93 13.82 9.01
C GLN A 45 20.78 12.77 8.28
N GLY A 46 20.42 12.40 7.04
CA GLY A 46 21.11 11.35 6.28
C GLY A 46 20.92 9.93 6.81
N LYS A 47 19.92 9.72 7.69
CA LYS A 47 19.57 8.40 8.23
C LYS A 47 18.77 7.56 7.24
N LEU A 48 17.97 8.21 6.39
CA LEU A 48 17.32 7.60 5.25
C LEU A 48 17.91 8.15 3.96
N LYS A 49 18.07 7.30 2.95
CA LYS A 49 18.33 7.75 1.59
C LYS A 49 17.14 8.60 1.13
N ASP A 50 17.42 9.75 0.53
CA ASP A 50 16.41 10.57 -0.13
C ASP A 50 15.97 9.88 -1.43
N VAL A 51 14.72 9.41 -1.47
CA VAL A 51 14.12 8.78 -2.65
C VAL A 51 12.89 9.55 -3.14
N ARG A 52 12.75 10.84 -2.78
CA ARG A 52 11.60 11.65 -3.23
C ARG A 52 11.50 11.65 -4.75
N GLY A 53 10.30 11.37 -5.27
CA GLY A 53 10.02 11.26 -6.70
C GLY A 53 10.44 9.95 -7.37
N SER A 54 11.15 9.05 -6.68
CA SER A 54 11.67 7.81 -7.28
C SER A 54 11.53 6.58 -6.39
N GLY A 55 10.82 6.67 -5.27
CA GLY A 55 10.69 5.59 -4.31
C GLY A 55 9.62 5.84 -3.25
N ILE A 56 9.35 4.81 -2.47
CA ILE A 56 8.30 4.76 -1.45
C ILE A 56 8.96 4.37 -0.12
N TYR A 57 8.58 5.06 0.97
CA TYR A 57 8.94 4.66 2.32
C TYR A 57 7.84 3.81 2.93
N SER A 58 8.13 2.55 3.28
CA SER A 58 7.16 1.68 3.95
C SER A 58 7.45 1.61 5.45
N LEU A 59 6.53 2.08 6.27
CA LEU A 59 6.66 2.14 7.72
C LEU A 59 5.77 1.09 8.38
N PHE A 60 6.38 0.22 9.17
CA PHE A 60 5.69 -0.79 9.98
C PHE A 60 5.79 -0.40 11.45
N PHE A 61 4.65 -0.14 12.10
CA PHE A 61 4.62 0.31 13.48
C PHE A 61 4.53 -0.87 14.47
N PRO A 62 5.23 -0.78 15.62
CA PRO A 62 5.15 -1.81 16.65
C PRO A 62 3.83 -1.73 17.43
N SER A 63 3.55 -2.78 18.20
CA SER A 63 2.40 -2.82 19.12
C SER A 63 2.44 -1.65 20.12
N GLY A 64 1.25 -1.15 20.48
CA GLY A 64 1.08 -0.07 21.46
C GLY A 64 1.15 1.34 20.87
N VAL A 65 1.31 1.48 19.55
CA VAL A 65 1.22 2.77 18.84
C VAL A 65 -0.11 2.85 18.10
N SER A 66 -0.89 3.88 18.38
CA SER A 66 -2.11 4.22 17.63
C SER A 66 -1.82 5.31 16.61
N ILE A 67 -2.21 5.10 15.36
CA ILE A 67 -1.95 6.02 14.26
C ILE A 67 -3.24 6.79 13.95
N SER A 68 -3.15 8.11 13.78
CA SER A 68 -4.27 8.94 13.33
C SER A 68 -4.01 9.56 11.95
N LEU A 69 -4.94 9.32 11.05
CA LEU A 69 -5.03 9.94 9.73
C LEU A 69 -6.31 10.77 9.68
N GLN A 70 -6.19 12.09 9.51
CA GLN A 70 -7.35 13.00 9.41
C GLN A 70 -8.40 12.83 10.53
N GLY A 71 -7.96 12.50 11.75
CA GLY A 71 -8.83 12.25 12.91
C GLY A 71 -9.41 10.84 12.99
N MET A 72 -9.21 10.00 11.97
CA MET A 72 -9.55 8.58 11.96
C MET A 72 -8.41 7.77 12.60
N GLY A 73 -8.73 6.78 13.41
CA GLY A 73 -7.76 5.93 14.10
C GLY A 73 -7.51 4.58 13.43
N SER A 74 -6.25 4.15 13.42
CA SER A 74 -5.84 2.79 13.03
C SER A 74 -6.58 1.74 13.85
N CYS A 75 -6.87 0.58 13.25
CA CYS A 75 -7.60 -0.52 13.92
C CYS A 75 -9.01 -0.14 14.39
N SER A 76 -9.59 0.94 13.87
CA SER A 76 -10.99 1.32 14.05
C SER A 76 -11.61 1.73 12.72
N TYR A 77 -10.82 2.42 11.89
CA TYR A 77 -11.26 2.92 10.59
C TYR A 77 -10.43 2.43 9.41
N PHE A 78 -9.14 2.11 9.64
CA PHE A 78 -8.25 1.61 8.59
C PHE A 78 -7.28 0.56 9.15
N LEU A 79 -6.78 -0.30 8.25
CA LEU A 79 -5.77 -1.33 8.54
C LEU A 79 -4.38 -0.97 8.03
N GLY A 80 -4.30 -0.05 7.07
CA GLY A 80 -3.12 0.57 6.51
C GLY A 80 -3.54 1.87 5.82
N TYR A 81 -2.58 2.61 5.31
CA TYR A 81 -2.83 3.62 4.28
C TYR A 81 -1.54 3.93 3.54
N HIS A 82 -1.65 4.47 2.34
CA HIS A 82 -0.58 5.20 1.67
C HIS A 82 -0.94 6.69 1.57
N ASN A 83 0.07 7.55 1.50
CA ASN A 83 -0.13 8.99 1.38
C ASN A 83 1.13 9.68 0.86
N ASN A 84 1.06 11.00 0.67
CA ASN A 84 2.18 11.80 0.21
C ASN A 84 2.34 13.15 0.92
N LYS A 85 3.56 13.71 0.84
CA LYS A 85 3.85 15.11 1.12
C LYS A 85 4.76 15.68 0.04
N GLY A 86 4.20 16.43 -0.90
CA GLY A 86 4.92 16.79 -2.12
C GLY A 86 5.34 15.52 -2.87
N ASN A 87 6.64 15.34 -3.11
CA ASN A 87 7.21 14.17 -3.79
C ASN A 87 7.68 13.08 -2.81
N LEU A 88 7.36 13.19 -1.52
CA LEU A 88 7.59 12.15 -0.53
C LEU A 88 6.38 11.20 -0.53
N TYR A 89 6.57 9.96 -0.96
CA TYR A 89 5.53 8.92 -0.99
C TYR A 89 5.80 7.86 0.08
N TYR A 90 4.76 7.44 0.79
CA TYR A 90 4.94 6.51 1.90
C TYR A 90 3.70 5.66 2.17
N ILE A 91 3.94 4.51 2.79
CA ILE A 91 2.93 3.54 3.24
C ILE A 91 3.07 3.40 4.75
N VAL A 92 1.95 3.36 5.46
CA VAL A 92 1.89 3.22 6.90
C VAL A 92 1.08 1.98 7.26
N ILE A 93 1.76 1.01 7.88
CA ILE A 93 1.16 -0.24 8.33
C ILE A 93 1.20 -0.25 9.88
N PRO A 94 0.06 -0.10 10.57
CA PRO A 94 -0.02 -0.28 12.01
C PRO A 94 0.32 -1.73 12.42
N TYR A 95 0.55 -1.92 13.71
CA TYR A 95 0.64 -3.27 14.25
C TYR A 95 -0.69 -4.02 14.03
N PRO A 96 -0.67 -5.32 13.66
CA PRO A 96 -1.86 -6.10 13.37
C PRO A 96 -2.91 -5.96 14.45
N CYS A 97 -4.08 -5.53 13.99
CA CYS A 97 -5.20 -5.21 14.83
C CYS A 97 -5.88 -6.50 15.34
N ASP A 98 -6.15 -6.58 16.64
CA ASP A 98 -6.94 -7.68 17.22
C ASP A 98 -8.45 -7.43 17.06
N VAL A 99 -8.87 -6.72 16.00
CA VAL A 99 -10.27 -6.39 15.70
C VAL A 99 -10.74 -7.00 14.39
N ASN A 100 -12.02 -7.36 14.33
CA ASN A 100 -12.71 -7.80 13.13
C ASN A 100 -13.11 -6.59 12.26
N VAL A 101 -12.12 -5.83 11.79
CA VAL A 101 -12.34 -4.95 10.62
C VAL A 101 -12.58 -5.87 9.42
N ILE A 102 -13.43 -5.44 8.50
CA ILE A 102 -13.67 -6.14 7.23
C ILE A 102 -12.30 -6.52 6.64
N CYS A 103 -12.16 -7.77 6.18
CA CYS A 103 -10.93 -8.29 5.58
C CYS A 103 -9.70 -8.50 6.46
N SER A 104 -9.73 -8.20 7.77
CA SER A 104 -8.56 -8.34 8.63
C SER A 104 -8.20 -9.82 8.86
N PRO A 105 -7.04 -10.32 8.37
CA PRO A 105 -6.60 -11.68 8.68
C PRO A 105 -6.23 -11.81 10.16
N SER A 106 -6.63 -12.91 10.79
CA SER A 106 -6.31 -13.17 12.21
C SER A 106 -4.84 -13.55 12.45
N ASP A 107 -4.16 -14.08 11.43
CA ASP A 107 -2.72 -14.32 11.46
C ASP A 107 -1.94 -13.02 11.18
N LYS A 108 -0.95 -12.70 12.01
CA LYS A 108 -0.21 -11.42 11.90
C LYS A 108 0.62 -11.33 10.62
N THR A 109 1.19 -12.44 10.15
CA THR A 109 1.95 -12.46 8.90
C THR A 109 1.01 -12.29 7.70
N ALA A 110 -0.16 -12.93 7.76
CA ALA A 110 -1.23 -12.76 6.80
C ALA A 110 -1.72 -11.30 6.75
N PHE A 111 -1.92 -10.66 7.91
CA PHE A 111 -2.27 -9.25 8.02
C PHE A 111 -1.25 -8.36 7.29
N TYR A 112 0.03 -8.46 7.65
CA TYR A 112 1.06 -7.64 7.02
C TYR A 112 1.12 -7.87 5.51
N SER A 113 1.04 -9.14 5.08
CA SER A 113 1.10 -9.47 3.65
C SER A 113 -0.07 -8.88 2.88
N TYR A 114 -1.28 -9.02 3.40
CA TYR A 114 -2.50 -8.49 2.78
C TYR A 114 -2.47 -6.96 2.72
N VAL A 115 -2.40 -6.31 3.88
CA VAL A 115 -2.48 -4.84 3.98
C VAL A 115 -1.33 -4.19 3.23
N PHE A 116 -0.09 -4.65 3.41
CA PHE A 116 1.03 -4.06 2.68
C PHE A 116 0.89 -4.23 1.16
N SER A 117 0.40 -5.37 0.68
CA SER A 117 0.18 -5.57 -0.77
C SER A 117 -0.92 -4.69 -1.34
N HIS A 118 -1.95 -4.39 -0.55
CA HIS A 118 -3.05 -3.47 -0.88
C HIS A 118 -2.48 -2.06 -1.07
N GLU A 119 -1.87 -1.54 -0.01
CA GLU A 119 -1.32 -0.17 0.01
C GLU A 119 -0.17 0.02 -1.00
N LEU A 120 0.64 -1.01 -1.23
CA LEU A 120 1.75 -0.91 -2.18
C LEU A 120 1.26 -0.74 -3.61
N VAL A 121 0.24 -1.49 -4.02
CA VAL A 121 -0.28 -1.37 -5.39
C VAL A 121 -1.02 -0.05 -5.57
N GLU A 122 -1.76 0.40 -4.57
CA GLU A 122 -2.39 1.72 -4.62
C GLU A 122 -1.34 2.83 -4.64
N CYS A 123 -0.32 2.78 -3.81
CA CYS A 123 0.76 3.77 -3.84
C CYS A 123 1.53 3.79 -5.18
N ILE A 124 1.63 2.66 -5.90
CA ILE A 124 2.23 2.62 -7.24
C ILE A 124 1.30 3.22 -8.30
N THR A 125 0.00 2.93 -8.22
CA THR A 125 -0.99 3.30 -9.24
C THR A 125 -1.56 4.71 -9.03
N ASP A 126 -1.61 5.15 -7.78
CA ASP A 126 -2.07 6.45 -7.30
C ASP A 126 -1.21 6.96 -6.13
N PRO A 127 0.06 7.36 -6.38
CA PRO A 127 0.96 7.80 -5.31
C PRO A 127 0.50 9.05 -4.55
N VAL A 128 -0.47 9.80 -5.09
CA VAL A 128 -1.09 10.96 -4.46
C VAL A 128 -2.60 10.69 -4.45
N PRO A 129 -3.16 10.21 -3.33
CA PRO A 129 -4.52 9.66 -3.28
C PRO A 129 -5.56 10.49 -4.04
N GLY A 130 -6.28 9.85 -4.95
CA GLY A 130 -7.31 10.42 -5.81
C GLY A 130 -6.80 11.13 -7.08
N THR A 131 -5.54 10.96 -7.49
CA THR A 131 -4.99 11.68 -8.66
C THR A 131 -4.42 10.78 -9.76
N GLY A 132 -4.16 9.52 -9.44
CA GLY A 132 -3.59 8.52 -10.32
C GLY A 132 -4.65 7.59 -10.91
N TRP A 133 -4.35 6.30 -10.95
CA TRP A 133 -5.21 5.30 -11.56
C TRP A 133 -6.23 4.76 -10.55
N VAL A 134 -7.37 5.45 -10.52
CA VAL A 134 -8.58 5.04 -9.79
C VAL A 134 -9.58 4.38 -10.73
N VAL A 135 -10.47 3.55 -10.18
CA VAL A 135 -11.61 3.01 -10.91
C VAL A 135 -12.77 3.99 -10.85
N ASP A 136 -13.37 4.21 -12.02
CA ASP A 136 -14.53 5.08 -12.21
C ASP A 136 -15.74 4.22 -12.58
N GLU A 137 -16.42 3.68 -11.56
CA GLU A 137 -17.69 2.94 -11.72
C GLU A 137 -18.92 3.88 -11.69
N GLY A 138 -18.72 5.18 -11.94
CA GLY A 138 -19.79 6.13 -12.18
C GLY A 138 -20.53 6.67 -10.94
N LEU A 139 -20.07 6.37 -9.72
CA LEU A 139 -20.58 7.00 -8.49
C LEU A 139 -19.52 7.31 -7.43
N VAL A 140 -18.37 6.64 -7.42
CA VAL A 140 -17.22 6.90 -6.53
C VAL A 140 -15.94 6.59 -7.30
N GLU A 141 -14.92 7.46 -7.18
CA GLU A 141 -13.55 7.13 -7.57
C GLU A 141 -12.97 6.27 -6.44
N GLU A 142 -12.74 4.99 -6.72
CA GLU A 142 -12.17 4.04 -5.74
C GLU A 142 -10.75 3.66 -6.15
N GLU A 143 -9.86 3.52 -5.16
CA GLU A 143 -8.49 3.07 -5.38
C GLU A 143 -8.48 1.61 -5.84
N ILE A 144 -7.42 1.22 -6.56
CA ILE A 144 -7.47 0.00 -7.36
C ILE A 144 -7.63 -1.27 -6.50
N ALA A 145 -7.10 -1.29 -5.27
CA ALA A 145 -7.24 -2.45 -4.38
C ALA A 145 -8.53 -2.38 -3.53
N ASP A 146 -9.08 -1.18 -3.30
CA ASP A 146 -10.37 -0.96 -2.62
C ASP A 146 -11.58 -1.56 -3.34
N VAL A 147 -11.61 -1.52 -4.68
CA VAL A 147 -12.75 -1.96 -5.52
C VAL A 147 -13.20 -3.39 -5.24
N CYS A 148 -12.29 -4.20 -4.68
CA CYS A 148 -12.50 -5.61 -4.40
C CYS A 148 -12.48 -5.94 -2.89
N GLU A 149 -12.26 -4.96 -2.02
CA GLU A 149 -12.16 -5.14 -0.56
C GLU A 149 -13.50 -5.69 0.01
N GLY A 150 -14.65 -5.34 -0.56
CA GLY A 150 -15.93 -5.94 -0.13
C GLY A 150 -16.02 -7.47 -0.25
N ASN A 151 -15.12 -8.13 -0.99
CA ASN A 151 -15.14 -9.56 -1.33
C ASN A 151 -14.01 -10.39 -0.70
N CYS A 152 -13.37 -9.91 0.37
CA CYS A 152 -12.08 -10.40 0.90
C CYS A 152 -11.89 -11.88 1.21
N PHE A 153 -12.92 -12.72 1.13
CA PHE A 153 -12.74 -14.16 1.19
C PHE A 153 -13.69 -14.82 0.21
N TYR A 154 -13.23 -15.06 -1.03
CA TYR A 154 -13.79 -16.19 -1.78
C TYR A 154 -13.46 -17.44 -0.95
N SER A 155 -14.51 -18.04 -0.42
CA SER A 155 -14.57 -19.17 0.51
C SER A 155 -14.03 -20.49 -0.05
N SER A 156 -13.13 -20.46 -1.04
CA SER A 156 -12.64 -21.65 -1.75
C SER A 156 -11.17 -21.98 -1.54
N LEU A 157 -10.44 -21.27 -0.68
CA LEU A 157 -9.09 -21.68 -0.28
C LEU A 157 -9.08 -22.04 1.21
N ASP A 158 -9.13 -23.36 1.42
CA ASP A 158 -8.97 -24.12 2.66
C ASP A 158 -8.47 -23.30 3.87
N VAL A 159 -9.41 -22.90 4.73
CA VAL A 159 -9.22 -22.18 6.00
C VAL A 159 -8.32 -22.91 7.01
N GLN A 160 -7.86 -24.13 6.73
CA GLN A 160 -6.90 -24.83 7.58
C GLN A 160 -5.48 -24.88 7.01
N LYS A 161 -5.29 -24.55 5.72
CA LYS A 161 -3.97 -24.54 5.07
C LYS A 161 -3.96 -23.61 3.86
N ARG A 162 -3.44 -22.39 4.05
CA ARG A 162 -2.48 -21.65 3.17
C ARG A 162 -2.74 -20.14 3.21
N TYR A 163 -1.64 -19.42 3.05
CA TYR A 163 -1.46 -17.96 3.03
C TYR A 163 -2.63 -17.19 2.41
N PRO A 164 -2.97 -15.99 2.95
CA PRO A 164 -3.92 -15.12 2.26
C PRO A 164 -3.39 -14.80 0.86
N LEU A 165 -4.23 -15.00 -0.15
CA LEU A 165 -3.99 -14.47 -1.47
C LEU A 165 -4.91 -13.27 -1.62
N ASN A 166 -4.32 -12.11 -1.92
CA ASN A 166 -5.13 -10.95 -2.27
C ASN A 166 -5.85 -11.29 -3.59
N PRO A 167 -7.20 -11.31 -3.62
CA PRO A 167 -7.98 -11.74 -4.77
C PRO A 167 -7.82 -10.81 -5.98
N PHE A 168 -7.23 -9.63 -5.80
CA PHE A 168 -6.88 -8.71 -6.87
C PHE A 168 -5.90 -9.33 -7.89
N TYR A 169 -4.97 -10.16 -7.41
CA TYR A 169 -3.97 -10.82 -8.26
C TYR A 169 -4.45 -12.17 -8.78
N THR A 170 -5.69 -12.56 -8.50
CA THR A 170 -6.28 -13.81 -8.97
C THR A 170 -7.42 -13.52 -9.93
N GLU A 171 -7.58 -14.32 -10.99
CA GLU A 171 -8.65 -14.15 -12.00
C GLU A 171 -10.09 -14.38 -11.46
N SER A 172 -10.28 -14.39 -10.14
CA SER A 172 -11.40 -15.06 -9.49
C SER A 172 -12.56 -14.16 -9.03
N GLY A 173 -12.67 -12.90 -9.47
CA GLY A 173 -13.98 -12.23 -9.34
C GLY A 173 -14.08 -10.72 -9.45
N CYS A 174 -12.99 -9.97 -9.39
CA CYS A 174 -13.04 -8.51 -9.43
C CYS A 174 -11.98 -7.98 -10.41
N LEU A 175 -12.42 -7.68 -11.63
CA LEU A 175 -11.58 -7.11 -12.68
C LEU A 175 -11.91 -5.62 -12.80
N PRO A 176 -11.17 -4.73 -12.11
CA PRO A 176 -11.39 -3.30 -12.26
C PRO A 176 -11.23 -2.89 -13.72
N LYS A 177 -12.19 -2.13 -14.26
CA LYS A 177 -12.06 -1.58 -15.61
C LYS A 177 -11.38 -0.21 -15.52
N PRO A 178 -10.30 0.04 -16.27
CA PRO A 178 -9.69 1.36 -16.34
C PRO A 178 -10.71 2.42 -16.79
N ARG A 179 -10.51 3.67 -16.36
CA ARG A 179 -11.34 4.83 -16.71
C ARG A 179 -11.65 4.88 -18.21
N ARG A 180 -12.93 5.07 -18.53
CA ARG A 180 -13.56 4.80 -19.85
C ARG A 180 -13.05 5.64 -21.04
N ASN A 181 -12.09 6.55 -20.84
CA ASN A 181 -11.71 7.58 -21.82
C ASN A 181 -10.21 7.67 -22.19
N GLU A 182 -9.34 6.73 -21.79
CA GLU A 182 -7.94 6.72 -22.28
C GLU A 182 -7.62 5.50 -23.16
N PRO A 183 -6.99 5.70 -24.33
CA PRO A 183 -6.65 4.62 -25.24
C PRO A 183 -5.59 3.68 -24.62
N SER A 184 -5.82 2.37 -24.78
CA SER A 184 -5.06 1.27 -24.18
C SER A 184 -3.53 1.31 -24.38
N GLU A 185 -3.03 1.98 -25.41
CA GLU A 185 -1.59 2.06 -25.70
C GLU A 185 -0.81 3.05 -24.82
N HIS A 186 -1.50 3.97 -24.12
CA HIS A 186 -0.82 4.92 -23.22
C HIS A 186 -0.40 4.26 -21.88
N HIS A 187 -1.06 3.17 -21.48
CA HIS A 187 -0.86 2.51 -20.18
C HIS A 187 0.48 1.78 -20.02
N LEU A 188 1.00 1.13 -21.07
CA LEU A 188 2.31 0.46 -21.03
C LEU A 188 3.48 1.45 -20.94
N ASN A 189 3.37 2.58 -21.63
CA ASN A 189 4.41 3.61 -21.63
C ASN A 189 4.44 4.41 -20.32
N LYS A 190 3.31 4.57 -19.63
CA LYS A 190 3.25 5.28 -18.34
C LYS A 190 3.92 4.48 -17.22
N LEU A 191 3.68 3.16 -17.16
CA LEU A 191 4.39 2.21 -16.28
C LEU A 191 5.91 2.20 -16.53
N LEU A 192 6.33 2.28 -17.79
CA LEU A 192 7.77 2.35 -18.13
C LEU A 192 8.38 3.70 -17.74
N SER A 193 7.65 4.81 -17.89
CA SER A 193 8.15 6.16 -17.60
C SER A 193 8.28 6.50 -16.11
N MET A 194 7.66 5.71 -15.21
CA MET A 194 7.81 5.86 -13.77
C MET A 194 9.03 5.09 -13.22
N CYS A 195 9.73 4.36 -14.07
CA CYS A 195 10.90 3.54 -13.72
C CYS A 195 12.17 3.91 -14.51
N ASP A 196 12.16 5.04 -15.22
CA ASP A 196 13.32 5.64 -15.91
C ASP A 196 13.85 6.89 -15.18
#